data_AF-A0A7W1BN82-F1
#
_entry.id   AF-A0A7W1BN82-F1
#
_cell.length_a   1.000
_cell.length_b   1.000
_cell.length_c   1.000
_cell.angle_alpha   90.00
_cell.angle_beta   90.00
_cell.angle_gamma   90.00
#
_symmetry.space_group_name_H-M   'P 1'
#
loop_
_entity.id
_entity.type
_entity.pdbx_description
1 polymer ?
#
loop_
_entity_poly.entity_id
_entity_poly.type
_entity_poly.pdbx_seq_one_letter_code
_entity_poly.pdbx_strand_id
1 'polypeptide(L)'
;MGARRNSDGTATLFLNHELVGTVESQPVVNGRILRGAFVSRYVLAGDGRSVLSGDLAYKSVFQDDTFVGPIATTANTTPAFTRFCSGSLSGREAGFDRPIYFASEESSTGTFSARGPQSVAIFRNNSGVGEAHALSRLGYFPWENALVSARNDSLTVIMSMEDGPATLDNQLYMYVGKKQRGGSVLSRNGLNNGALYAFRSSDLAKN
;
A
#
# COMPACT_ATOMS: atom_id res chain seq x y z
N MET A 1 4.42 -4.17 -7.97
CA MET A 1 3.33 -4.26 -8.97
C MET A 1 2.36 -5.34 -8.54
N GLY A 2 1.09 -5.26 -8.94
CA GLY A 2 0.11 -6.33 -8.70
C GLY A 2 -0.98 -6.36 -9.75
N ALA A 3 -1.52 -7.55 -10.06
CA ALA A 3 -2.56 -7.68 -11.08
C ALA A 3 -3.68 -8.63 -10.63
N ARG A 4 -4.91 -8.36 -11.10
CA ARG A 4 -6.07 -9.23 -10.89
C ARG A 4 -6.94 -9.33 -12.14
N ARG A 5 -7.62 -10.46 -12.28
CA ARG A 5 -8.74 -10.58 -13.24
C ARG A 5 -9.98 -9.86 -12.72
N ASN A 6 -10.73 -9.29 -13.65
CA ASN A 6 -12.04 -8.68 -13.43
C ASN A 6 -13.13 -9.66 -13.86
N SER A 7 -14.35 -9.45 -13.36
CA SER A 7 -15.51 -10.31 -13.68
C SER A 7 -16.00 -10.15 -15.12
N ASP A 8 -15.65 -9.06 -15.78
CA ASP A 8 -15.98 -8.75 -17.19
C ASP A 8 -14.97 -9.33 -18.19
N GLY A 9 -14.04 -10.17 -17.73
CA GLY A 9 -13.01 -10.77 -18.57
C GLY A 9 -11.76 -9.91 -18.79
N THR A 10 -11.75 -8.64 -18.35
CA THR A 10 -10.55 -7.79 -18.37
C THR A 10 -9.60 -8.12 -17.20
N ALA A 11 -8.43 -7.48 -17.17
CA ALA A 11 -7.55 -7.49 -16.00
C ALA A 11 -7.25 -6.06 -15.52
N THR A 12 -6.97 -5.91 -14.23
CA THR A 12 -6.44 -4.68 -13.66
C THR A 12 -5.01 -4.88 -13.23
N LEU A 13 -4.13 -3.97 -13.64
CA LEU A 13 -2.73 -3.87 -13.23
C LEU A 13 -2.52 -2.62 -12.37
N PHE A 14 -1.81 -2.78 -11.26
CA PHE A 14 -1.30 -1.72 -10.40
C PHE A 14 0.23 -1.66 -10.56
N LEU A 15 0.73 -0.49 -10.90
CA LEU A 15 2.15 -0.23 -11.18
C LEU A 15 2.65 0.89 -10.28
N ASN A 16 3.64 0.59 -9.45
CA ASN A 16 4.33 1.61 -8.67
C ASN A 16 5.24 2.44 -9.57
N HIS A 17 5.31 3.73 -9.25
CA HIS A 17 6.37 4.61 -9.73
C HIS A 17 7.22 4.98 -8.52
N GLU A 18 8.40 4.38 -8.43
CA GLU A 18 9.32 4.57 -7.32
C GLU A 18 10.09 5.88 -7.52
N LEU A 19 9.61 6.94 -6.88
CA LEU A 19 10.15 8.29 -6.99
C LEU A 19 10.32 8.88 -5.59
N VAL A 20 11.35 9.70 -5.39
CA VAL A 20 11.50 10.48 -4.14
C VAL A 20 10.47 11.62 -4.11
N GLY A 21 10.06 12.05 -2.91
CA GLY A 21 8.92 12.96 -2.71
C GLY A 21 8.99 14.33 -3.42
N THR A 22 10.18 14.78 -3.82
CA THR A 22 10.39 16.05 -4.55
C THR A 22 10.36 15.90 -6.07
N VAL A 23 10.40 14.68 -6.59
CA VAL A 23 10.39 14.45 -8.05
C VAL A 23 9.01 14.78 -8.60
N GLU A 24 9.00 15.59 -9.64
CA GLU A 24 7.80 15.89 -10.41
C GLU A 24 7.69 14.94 -11.60
N SER A 25 6.48 14.45 -11.84
CA SER A 25 6.19 13.60 -13.00
C SER A 25 4.80 13.92 -13.54
N GLN A 26 4.65 13.83 -14.86
CA GLN A 26 3.37 14.04 -15.52
C GLN A 26 2.93 12.73 -16.17
N PRO A 27 2.09 11.93 -15.51
CA PRO A 27 1.57 10.72 -16.12
C PRO A 27 0.76 11.10 -17.36
N VAL A 28 0.98 10.38 -18.47
CA VAL A 28 0.22 10.54 -19.73
C VAL A 28 -1.28 10.47 -19.47
N VAL A 29 -1.64 9.65 -18.48
CA VAL A 29 -3.00 9.47 -17.98
C VAL A 29 -3.30 10.54 -16.91
N ASN A 30 -4.41 11.28 -17.04
CA ASN A 30 -4.83 12.38 -16.16
C ASN A 30 -3.99 13.67 -16.30
N GLY A 31 -2.81 13.65 -16.95
CA GLY A 31 -2.10 14.83 -17.48
C GLY A 31 -1.65 15.87 -16.46
N ARG A 32 -1.83 15.61 -15.16
CA ARG A 32 -1.48 16.51 -14.07
C ARG A 32 -0.07 16.22 -13.57
N ILE A 33 0.67 17.26 -13.23
CA ILE A 33 2.00 17.12 -12.62
C ILE A 33 1.82 16.68 -11.16
N LEU A 34 2.29 15.47 -10.86
CA LEU A 34 2.33 14.85 -9.54
C LEU A 34 3.69 15.09 -8.89
N ARG A 35 3.72 15.04 -7.56
CA ARG A 35 4.97 15.00 -6.77
C ARG A 35 5.11 13.63 -6.11
N GLY A 36 6.33 13.10 -6.10
CA GLY A 36 6.67 11.86 -5.40
C GLY A 36 6.17 10.59 -6.06
N ALA A 37 6.20 9.50 -5.28
CA ALA A 37 5.75 8.19 -5.69
C ALA A 37 4.22 8.15 -5.84
N PHE A 38 3.76 7.38 -6.83
CA PHE A 38 2.34 7.15 -7.09
C PHE A 38 2.14 5.77 -7.71
N VAL A 39 0.88 5.35 -7.82
CA VAL A 39 0.52 4.07 -8.42
C VAL A 39 -0.39 4.30 -9.61
N SER A 40 0.02 3.84 -10.78
CA SER A 40 -0.85 3.77 -11.96
C SER A 40 -1.75 2.55 -11.88
N ARG A 41 -2.99 2.70 -12.35
CA ARG A 41 -3.96 1.62 -12.52
C ARG A 41 -4.30 1.49 -14.00
N TYR A 42 -4.01 0.35 -14.59
CA TYR A 42 -4.39 0.05 -15.97
C TYR A 42 -5.48 -1.01 -16.01
N VAL A 43 -6.40 -0.88 -16.96
CA VAL A 43 -7.28 -1.97 -17.38
C VAL A 43 -6.70 -2.56 -18.65
N LEU A 44 -6.42 -3.86 -18.62
CA LEU A 44 -5.89 -4.64 -19.73
C LEU A 44 -7.01 -5.47 -20.34
N ALA A 45 -6.92 -5.72 -21.65
CA ALA A 45 -7.78 -6.70 -22.32
C ALA A 45 -7.60 -8.10 -21.69
N GLY A 46 -8.56 -9.00 -21.91
CA GLY A 46 -8.55 -10.33 -21.27
C GLY A 46 -7.36 -11.21 -21.63
N ASP A 47 -6.69 -10.89 -22.74
CA ASP A 47 -5.44 -11.50 -23.18
C ASP A 47 -4.19 -10.96 -22.44
N GLY A 48 -4.35 -9.89 -21.67
CA GLY A 48 -3.31 -9.21 -20.90
C GLY A 48 -2.33 -8.39 -21.73
N ARG A 49 -2.54 -8.21 -23.05
CA ARG A 49 -1.55 -7.58 -23.95
C ARG A 49 -1.86 -6.14 -24.30
N SER A 50 -3.14 -5.78 -24.36
CA SER A 50 -3.56 -4.42 -24.73
C SER A 50 -4.00 -3.63 -23.51
N VAL A 51 -3.49 -2.39 -23.37
CA VAL A 51 -3.99 -1.43 -22.40
C VAL A 51 -5.28 -0.81 -22.96
N LEU A 52 -6.40 -1.08 -22.30
CA LEU A 52 -7.71 -0.53 -22.66
C LEU A 52 -7.96 0.85 -22.05
N SER A 53 -7.50 1.06 -20.81
CA SER A 53 -7.51 2.36 -20.16
C SER A 53 -6.47 2.45 -19.05
N GLY A 54 -6.12 3.67 -18.67
CA GLY A 54 -5.33 3.96 -17.49
C GLY A 54 -6.02 5.03 -16.62
N ASP A 55 -5.76 5.00 -15.32
CA ASP A 55 -5.98 6.10 -14.37
C ASP A 55 -4.90 6.03 -13.27
N LEU A 56 -4.92 6.97 -12.34
CA LEU A 56 -4.28 6.82 -11.04
C LEU A 56 -5.05 5.80 -10.18
N ALA A 57 -4.33 5.01 -9.39
CA ALA A 57 -4.94 4.05 -8.48
C ALA A 57 -5.67 4.74 -7.32
N TYR A 58 -5.27 5.97 -6.97
CA TYR A 58 -5.92 6.81 -5.96
C TYR A 58 -5.93 8.28 -6.35
N LYS A 59 -6.89 9.03 -5.79
CA LYS A 59 -7.02 10.49 -5.94
C LYS A 59 -7.11 11.20 -4.59
N SER A 60 -7.30 10.44 -3.51
CA SER A 60 -7.41 10.92 -2.13
C SER A 60 -6.37 10.23 -1.25
N VAL A 61 -5.81 10.99 -0.31
CA VAL A 61 -4.74 10.56 0.59
C VAL A 61 -5.24 10.65 2.04
N PHE A 62 -4.91 9.63 2.82
CA PHE A 62 -5.30 9.47 4.21
C PHE A 62 -4.13 9.00 5.06
N GLN A 63 -4.09 9.48 6.31
CA GLN A 63 -3.33 8.86 7.39
C GLN A 63 -4.30 8.01 8.21
N ASP A 64 -4.13 6.69 8.19
CA ASP A 64 -5.14 5.75 8.67
C ASP A 64 -6.51 6.09 8.06
N ASP A 65 -7.55 6.37 8.87
CA ASP A 65 -8.88 6.78 8.40
C ASP A 65 -9.08 8.31 8.34
N THR A 66 -8.02 9.11 8.59
CA THR A 66 -8.10 10.58 8.59
C THR A 66 -7.74 11.13 7.22
N PHE A 67 -8.67 11.88 6.61
CA PHE A 67 -8.44 12.53 5.32
C PHE A 67 -7.34 13.59 5.43
N VAL A 68 -6.34 13.50 4.56
CA VAL A 68 -5.23 14.47 4.47
C VAL A 68 -5.50 15.45 3.34
N GLY A 69 -5.91 14.97 2.17
CA GLY A 69 -6.09 15.81 1.00
C GLY A 69 -6.18 15.02 -0.31
N PRO A 70 -6.32 15.71 -1.45
CA PRO A 70 -6.18 15.08 -2.76
C PRO A 70 -4.74 14.60 -2.98
N ILE A 71 -4.51 13.76 -4.00
CA ILE A 71 -3.15 13.32 -4.37
C ILE A 71 -2.17 14.50 -4.51
N ALA A 72 -0.93 14.30 -4.07
CA ALA A 72 0.12 15.31 -4.08
C ALA A 72 0.47 15.78 -5.49
N THR A 73 0.33 17.08 -5.71
CA THR A 73 0.60 17.74 -7.01
C THR A 73 1.38 19.02 -6.76
N THR A 74 1.89 19.65 -7.81
CA THR A 74 2.57 20.95 -7.70
C THR A 74 1.62 22.09 -7.27
N ALA A 75 0.31 21.90 -7.45
CA ALA A 75 -0.72 22.87 -7.09
C ALA A 75 -1.29 22.69 -5.66
N ASN A 76 -0.74 21.80 -4.84
CA ASN A 76 -1.18 21.60 -3.46
C ASN A 76 -0.03 21.26 -2.51
N THR A 77 -0.33 21.30 -1.22
CA THR A 77 0.62 21.03 -0.13
C THR A 77 0.45 19.65 0.50
N THR A 78 -0.35 18.76 -0.10
CA THR A 78 -0.47 17.38 0.39
C THR A 78 0.92 16.72 0.42
N PRO A 79 1.31 16.06 1.52
CA PRO A 79 2.56 15.30 1.57
C PRO A 79 2.62 14.27 0.44
N ALA A 80 3.77 14.22 -0.23
CA ALA A 80 4.00 13.30 -1.33
C ALA A 80 4.62 12.01 -0.78
N PHE A 81 4.02 10.86 -1.10
CA PHE A 81 4.62 9.57 -0.82
C PHE A 81 5.97 9.45 -1.52
N THR A 82 6.85 8.59 -1.00
CA THR A 82 8.21 8.42 -1.51
C THR A 82 8.58 6.94 -1.65
N ARG A 83 9.36 6.61 -2.67
CA ARG A 83 10.00 5.30 -2.88
C ARG A 83 9.06 4.11 -2.68
N PHE A 84 7.98 4.06 -3.47
CA PHE A 84 7.13 2.85 -3.57
C PHE A 84 7.87 1.69 -4.25
N CYS A 85 8.78 1.03 -3.52
CA CYS A 85 9.71 0.01 -4.01
C CYS A 85 9.00 -1.24 -4.54
N SER A 86 8.09 -1.80 -3.74
CA SER A 86 7.38 -3.02 -4.06
C SER A 86 5.88 -2.86 -3.89
N GLY A 87 5.14 -3.85 -4.39
CA GLY A 87 3.75 -3.92 -4.02
C GLY A 87 3.15 -5.29 -4.18
N SER A 88 2.10 -5.52 -3.42
CA SER A 88 1.36 -6.77 -3.35
C SER A 88 -0.14 -6.49 -3.51
N LEU A 89 -0.88 -7.45 -4.04
CA LEU A 89 -2.32 -7.34 -4.19
C LEU A 89 -2.98 -8.51 -3.47
N SER A 90 -3.95 -8.21 -2.63
CA SER A 90 -4.74 -9.24 -1.95
C SER A 90 -6.21 -8.88 -1.93
N GLY A 91 -7.07 -9.89 -1.99
CA GLY A 91 -8.51 -9.75 -1.99
C GLY A 91 -9.20 -10.83 -1.17
N ARG A 92 -10.26 -11.41 -1.75
CA ARG A 92 -11.14 -12.37 -1.07
C ARG A 92 -10.41 -13.61 -0.54
N GLU A 93 -9.31 -13.99 -1.18
CA GLU A 93 -8.46 -15.11 -0.79
C GLU A 93 -7.76 -14.89 0.56
N ALA A 94 -7.56 -13.63 0.95
CA ALA A 94 -7.10 -13.21 2.28
C ALA A 94 -8.27 -12.81 3.22
N GLY A 95 -9.50 -13.06 2.79
CA GLY A 95 -10.73 -12.68 3.49
C GLY A 95 -11.04 -11.19 3.44
N PHE A 96 -10.41 -10.41 2.54
CA PHE A 96 -10.75 -9.00 2.39
C PHE A 96 -12.10 -8.79 1.69
N ASP A 97 -12.79 -7.71 2.07
CA ASP A 97 -14.07 -7.33 1.49
C ASP A 97 -13.94 -6.73 0.07
N ARG A 98 -12.70 -6.42 -0.33
CA ARG A 98 -12.34 -5.84 -1.63
C ARG A 98 -10.86 -6.12 -1.93
N PRO A 99 -10.39 -5.90 -3.16
CA PRO A 99 -8.96 -5.89 -3.45
C PRO A 99 -8.30 -4.69 -2.79
N ILE A 100 -7.20 -4.94 -2.11
CA ILE A 100 -6.33 -3.94 -1.51
C ILE A 100 -4.94 -4.15 -2.08
N TYR A 101 -4.43 -3.12 -2.73
CA TYR A 101 -3.05 -3.08 -3.20
C TYR A 101 -2.19 -2.42 -2.13
N PHE A 102 -1.12 -3.08 -1.69
CA PHE A 102 -0.15 -2.48 -0.81
C PHE A 102 1.01 -1.97 -1.64
N ALA A 103 1.30 -0.67 -1.50
CA ALA A 103 2.61 -0.10 -1.81
C ALA A 103 3.30 0.20 -0.49
N SER A 104 4.61 0.36 -0.45
CA SER A 104 5.30 0.68 0.81
C SER A 104 6.47 1.61 0.56
N GLU A 105 6.70 2.52 1.51
CA GLU A 105 7.72 3.56 1.37
C GLU A 105 9.08 3.04 1.88
N GLU A 106 10.03 2.87 0.96
CA GLU A 106 11.41 2.48 1.25
C GLU A 106 12.26 3.76 1.44
N SER A 107 12.04 4.48 2.53
CA SER A 107 12.73 5.76 2.78
C SER A 107 13.31 5.84 4.19
N SER A 108 14.26 6.75 4.41
CA SER A 108 14.80 6.99 5.76
C SER A 108 13.88 7.86 6.62
N THR A 109 13.01 8.65 6.01
CA THR A 109 12.06 9.55 6.68
C THR A 109 10.62 9.21 6.30
N GLY A 110 9.70 9.42 7.22
CA GLY A 110 8.28 9.18 6.98
C GLY A 110 7.55 10.37 6.38
N THR A 111 6.64 10.09 5.45
CA THR A 111 5.80 11.12 4.82
C THR A 111 4.81 11.75 5.80
N PHE A 112 4.29 10.96 6.75
CA PHE A 112 3.27 11.42 7.71
C PHE A 112 3.70 11.35 9.17
N SER A 113 4.87 10.80 9.45
CA SER A 113 5.35 10.56 10.82
C SER A 113 6.86 10.65 10.89
N ALA A 114 7.37 11.38 11.88
CA ALA A 114 8.80 11.42 12.19
C ALA A 114 9.35 10.06 12.66
N ARG A 115 8.48 9.08 12.96
CA ARG A 115 8.90 7.73 13.35
C ARG A 115 9.45 6.90 12.19
N GLY A 116 9.21 7.30 10.95
CA GLY A 116 9.66 6.57 9.76
C GLY A 116 8.56 6.38 8.72
N PRO A 117 8.90 5.79 7.56
CA PRO A 117 7.97 5.54 6.46
C PRO A 117 6.98 4.42 6.79
N GLN A 118 5.91 4.32 5.99
CA GLN A 118 4.80 3.41 6.25
C GLN A 118 4.44 2.55 5.03
N SER A 119 3.81 1.41 5.29
CA SER A 119 3.05 0.71 4.26
C SER A 119 1.75 1.45 3.96
N VAL A 120 1.34 1.45 2.68
CA VAL A 120 0.20 2.20 2.16
C VAL A 120 -0.79 1.23 1.53
N ALA A 121 -2.00 1.16 2.08
CA ALA A 121 -3.11 0.43 1.46
C ALA A 121 -3.83 1.31 0.46
N ILE A 122 -3.98 0.81 -0.76
CA ILE A 122 -4.66 1.47 -1.88
C ILE A 122 -5.85 0.63 -2.30
N PHE A 123 -7.03 1.22 -2.25
CA PHE A 123 -8.28 0.57 -2.65
C PHE A 123 -9.30 1.57 -3.17
N ARG A 124 -10.36 1.07 -3.78
CA ARG A 124 -11.54 1.89 -4.11
C ARG A 124 -12.52 1.90 -2.93
N ASN A 125 -13.00 3.07 -2.57
CA ASN A 125 -14.09 3.23 -1.62
C ASN A 125 -15.42 2.76 -2.22
N ASN A 126 -16.51 2.85 -1.45
CA ASN A 126 -17.82 2.35 -1.89
C ASN A 126 -18.41 3.17 -3.07
N SER A 127 -17.94 4.40 -3.29
CA SER A 127 -18.28 5.23 -4.45
C SER A 127 -17.37 4.99 -5.66
N GLY A 128 -16.42 4.05 -5.56
CA GLY A 128 -15.48 3.72 -6.63
C GLY A 128 -14.28 4.66 -6.76
N VAL A 129 -14.11 5.63 -5.86
CA VAL A 129 -12.96 6.54 -5.84
C VAL A 129 -11.79 5.83 -5.18
N GLY A 130 -10.59 5.93 -5.77
CA GLY A 130 -9.38 5.36 -5.21
C GLY A 130 -8.81 6.19 -4.07
N GLU A 131 -8.43 5.54 -2.98
CA GLU A 131 -7.88 6.13 -1.76
C GLU A 131 -6.55 5.44 -1.41
N ALA A 132 -5.58 6.21 -0.92
CA ALA A 132 -4.32 5.73 -0.39
C ALA A 132 -4.24 6.03 1.11
N HIS A 133 -4.07 4.99 1.93
CA HIS A 133 -4.06 5.05 3.38
C HIS A 133 -2.71 4.60 3.91
N ALA A 134 -1.94 5.53 4.48
CA ALA A 134 -0.74 5.19 5.23
C ALA A 134 -1.11 4.52 6.56
N LEU A 135 -0.59 3.32 6.82
CA LEU A 135 -1.06 2.44 7.90
C LEU A 135 -0.17 2.53 9.14
N SER A 136 -0.62 3.21 10.19
CA SER A 136 0.18 3.41 11.41
C SER A 136 0.41 2.11 12.18
N ARG A 137 -0.55 1.18 12.11
CA ARG A 137 -0.50 -0.07 12.87
C ARG A 137 0.44 -1.12 12.29
N LEU A 138 0.90 -0.94 11.06
CA LEU A 138 1.85 -1.86 10.42
C LEU A 138 3.31 -1.53 10.78
N GLY A 139 3.57 -0.39 11.42
CA GLY A 139 4.90 0.02 11.88
C GLY A 139 5.54 1.11 11.02
N TYR A 140 6.68 1.59 11.50
CA TYR A 140 7.46 2.67 10.90
C TYR A 140 8.92 2.22 10.76
N PHE A 141 9.32 1.87 9.55
CA PHE A 141 10.66 1.35 9.21
C PHE A 141 10.82 1.35 7.69
N PRO A 142 12.04 1.40 7.11
CA PRO A 142 12.25 1.34 5.66
C PRO A 142 11.59 0.08 5.09
N TRP A 143 10.51 0.22 4.33
CA TRP A 143 9.74 -0.95 3.90
C TRP A 143 10.30 -1.56 2.62
N GLU A 144 10.43 -2.89 2.58
CA GLU A 144 10.54 -3.65 1.34
C GLU A 144 9.14 -4.03 0.84
N ASN A 145 8.42 -4.90 1.57
CA ASN A 145 7.12 -5.39 1.13
C ASN A 145 6.15 -5.70 2.28
N ALA A 146 4.87 -5.83 1.93
CA ALA A 146 3.81 -6.27 2.82
C ALA A 146 3.06 -7.43 2.15
N LEU A 147 3.26 -8.67 2.61
CA LEU A 147 2.66 -9.88 2.04
C LEU A 147 1.52 -10.39 2.92
N VAL A 148 0.29 -10.27 2.45
CA VAL A 148 -0.88 -10.76 3.18
C VAL A 148 -1.00 -12.28 3.03
N SER A 149 -1.19 -12.97 4.15
CA SER A 149 -1.47 -14.40 4.17
C SER A 149 -2.90 -14.67 3.68
N ALA A 150 -3.04 -15.64 2.77
CA ALA A 150 -4.35 -16.15 2.36
C ALA A 150 -5.02 -16.88 3.53
N ARG A 151 -6.23 -16.47 3.90
CA ARG A 151 -6.95 -16.95 5.09
C ARG A 151 -8.46 -16.85 4.90
N ASN A 152 -9.18 -17.76 5.55
CA ASN A 152 -10.65 -17.83 5.56
C ASN A 152 -11.26 -17.53 6.95
N ASP A 153 -10.45 -17.02 7.89
CA ASP A 153 -10.88 -16.67 9.25
C ASP A 153 -10.98 -15.14 9.45
N SER A 154 -11.27 -14.73 10.69
CA SER A 154 -11.40 -13.30 11.03
C SER A 154 -10.07 -12.55 11.17
N LEU A 155 -8.93 -13.20 10.91
CA LEU A 155 -7.62 -12.58 11.09
C LEU A 155 -7.07 -12.05 9.77
N THR A 156 -6.35 -10.94 9.86
CA THR A 156 -5.49 -10.42 8.81
C THR A 156 -4.06 -10.59 9.29
N VAL A 157 -3.29 -11.44 8.60
CA VAL A 157 -1.88 -11.67 8.91
C VAL A 157 -1.06 -11.15 7.74
N ILE A 158 -0.08 -10.29 8.02
CA ILE A 158 0.79 -9.68 7.00
C ILE A 158 2.23 -9.93 7.43
N MET A 159 3.02 -10.56 6.55
CA MET A 159 4.48 -10.59 6.70
C MET A 159 5.04 -9.31 6.10
N SER A 160 5.80 -8.59 6.91
CA SER A 160 6.30 -7.25 6.58
C SER A 160 7.82 -7.29 6.62
N MET A 161 8.46 -6.90 5.52
CA MET A 161 9.91 -6.92 5.37
C MET A 161 10.49 -5.52 5.41
N GLU A 162 11.56 -5.36 6.15
CA GLU A 162 12.33 -4.13 6.23
C GLU A 162 13.50 -4.17 5.21
N ASP A 163 13.70 -3.08 4.47
CA ASP A 163 14.88 -2.86 3.61
C ASP A 163 15.83 -1.85 4.28
N GLY A 164 16.16 -2.12 5.53
CA GLY A 164 17.16 -1.40 6.29
C GLY A 164 18.58 -1.87 5.94
N PRO A 165 19.62 -1.22 6.49
CA PRO A 165 21.01 -1.65 6.34
C PRO A 165 21.18 -3.14 6.68
N ALA A 166 22.19 -3.80 6.09
CA ALA A 166 22.55 -5.19 6.40
C ALA A 166 23.22 -5.34 7.79
N THR A 167 22.52 -4.89 8.83
CA THR A 167 22.86 -5.04 10.24
C THR A 167 21.83 -5.96 10.90
N LEU A 168 22.12 -6.39 12.13
CA LEU A 168 21.18 -7.18 12.94
C LEU A 168 19.91 -6.40 13.30
N ASP A 169 19.90 -5.08 13.10
CA ASP A 169 18.73 -4.23 13.36
C ASP A 169 17.68 -4.29 12.25
N ASN A 170 17.97 -4.88 11.07
CA ASN A 170 16.97 -5.10 10.02
C ASN A 170 16.10 -6.31 10.36
N GLN A 171 14.80 -6.09 10.49
CA GLN A 171 13.88 -7.08 11.03
C GLN A 171 12.88 -7.64 10.01
N LEU A 172 12.48 -8.88 10.26
CA LEU A 172 11.26 -9.45 9.69
C LEU A 172 10.10 -9.24 10.67
N TYR A 173 9.02 -8.62 10.23
CA TYR A 173 7.84 -8.38 11.05
C TYR A 173 6.64 -9.23 10.63
N MET A 174 5.73 -9.44 11.57
CA MET A 174 4.41 -10.00 11.34
C MET A 174 3.37 -9.07 11.97
N TYR A 175 2.44 -8.57 11.17
CA TYR A 175 1.25 -7.89 11.67
C TYR A 175 0.08 -8.87 11.79
N VAL A 176 -0.65 -8.81 12.90
CA VAL A 176 -1.87 -9.60 13.12
C VAL A 176 -3.01 -8.69 13.56
N GLY A 177 -3.96 -8.47 12.67
CA GLY A 177 -5.19 -7.70 12.90
C GLY A 177 -6.44 -8.58 12.87
N LYS A 178 -7.57 -8.01 13.32
CA LYS A 178 -8.86 -8.71 13.38
C LYS A 178 -9.92 -7.98 12.58
N LYS A 179 -10.44 -8.63 11.55
CA LYS A 179 -11.51 -8.13 10.68
C LYS A 179 -12.77 -7.83 11.51
N GLN A 180 -13.36 -6.67 11.28
CA GLN A 180 -14.59 -6.22 11.94
C GLN A 180 -15.80 -6.33 11.00
N ARG A 181 -17.00 -6.53 11.55
CA ARG A 181 -18.23 -6.59 10.75
C ARG A 181 -18.64 -5.23 10.14
N GLY A 182 -18.20 -4.13 10.74
CA GLY A 182 -18.52 -2.77 10.32
C GLY A 182 -17.35 -1.80 10.53
N GLY A 183 -17.60 -0.52 10.25
CA GLY A 183 -16.59 0.54 10.31
C GLY A 183 -15.95 0.82 8.95
N SER A 184 -14.79 1.47 8.99
CA SER A 184 -14.03 1.83 7.79
C SER A 184 -13.59 0.61 6.98
N VAL A 185 -13.07 0.85 5.77
CA VAL A 185 -12.44 -0.21 4.98
C VAL A 185 -11.27 -0.83 5.75
N LEU A 186 -10.47 -0.01 6.45
CA LEU A 186 -9.36 -0.50 7.25
C LEU A 186 -9.83 -1.41 8.39
N SER A 187 -10.86 -1.01 9.15
CA SER A 187 -11.41 -1.83 10.25
C SER A 187 -12.00 -3.15 9.77
N ARG A 188 -12.77 -3.13 8.68
CA ARG A 188 -13.39 -4.35 8.13
C ARG A 188 -12.37 -5.34 7.61
N ASN A 189 -11.22 -4.85 7.14
CA ASN A 189 -10.11 -5.67 6.67
C ASN A 189 -9.03 -5.89 7.74
N GLY A 190 -9.26 -5.44 8.98
CA GLY A 190 -8.36 -5.67 10.11
C GLY A 190 -6.99 -5.03 9.93
N LEU A 191 -6.91 -3.82 9.37
CA LEU A 191 -5.65 -3.12 9.06
C LEU A 191 -5.29 -2.02 10.08
N ASN A 192 -6.22 -1.63 10.95
CA ASN A 192 -6.04 -0.53 11.91
C ASN A 192 -6.22 -0.94 13.39
N ASN A 193 -6.33 -2.23 13.69
CA ASN A 193 -6.65 -2.72 15.04
C ASN A 193 -5.78 -3.90 15.52
N GLY A 194 -4.72 -4.23 14.78
CA GLY A 194 -3.82 -5.32 15.10
C GLY A 194 -2.61 -4.95 15.95
N ALA A 195 -1.78 -5.97 16.17
CA ALA A 195 -0.47 -5.90 16.80
C ALA A 195 0.64 -6.24 15.79
N LEU A 196 1.78 -5.60 15.94
CA LEU A 196 2.99 -5.87 15.17
C LEU A 196 3.97 -6.67 16.03
N TYR A 197 4.53 -7.71 15.46
CA TYR A 197 5.53 -8.58 16.07
C TYR A 197 6.81 -8.51 15.25
N ALA A 198 7.97 -8.52 15.91
CA ALA A 198 9.26 -8.71 15.26
C ALA A 198 9.70 -10.17 15.42
N PHE A 199 10.30 -10.72 14.38
CA PHE A 199 10.95 -12.02 14.46
C PHE A 199 12.11 -11.94 15.45
N ARG A 200 12.24 -12.97 16.28
CA ARG A 200 13.38 -13.13 17.16
C ARG A 200 13.88 -14.55 17.03
N SER A 201 15.14 -14.70 16.68
CA SER A 201 15.83 -15.98 16.67
C SER A 201 15.93 -16.54 18.08
N SER A 202 15.83 -17.86 18.21
CA SER A 202 16.16 -18.57 19.45
C SER A 202 17.67 -18.59 19.72
N ASP A 203 18.49 -18.38 18.70
CA ASP A 203 19.93 -18.15 18.82
C ASP A 203 20.19 -16.69 19.18
N LEU A 204 20.59 -16.44 20.43
CA LEU A 204 20.84 -15.10 20.94
C LEU A 204 22.01 -14.39 20.26
N ALA A 205 22.88 -15.11 19.56
CA ALA A 205 24.00 -14.54 18.81
C ALA A 205 23.61 -14.09 17.38
N LYS A 206 22.38 -14.36 16.96
CA LYS A 206 21.85 -14.07 15.60
C LYS A 206 20.54 -13.30 15.63
N ASN A 207 20.30 -12.58 16.72
CA ASN A 207 19.25 -11.56 16.76
C ASN A 207 19.82 -10.26 16.21
#